data_AF-A0A6C0D8J5-F1
#
_entry.id   AF-A0A6C0D8J5-F1
#
_cell.length_a   1.000
_cell.length_b   1.000
_cell.length_c   1.000
_cell.angle_alpha   90.00
_cell.angle_beta   90.00
_cell.angle_gamma   90.00
#
_symmetry.space_group_name_H-M   'P 1'
#
loop_
_entity.id
_entity.type
_entity.pdbx_description
1 polymer ?
#
loop_
_entity_poly.entity_id
_entity_poly.type
_entity_poly.pdbx_seq_one_letter_code
_entity_poly.pdbx_strand_id
1 'polypeptide(L)'
;MKNTKKKIPVIVEQPVNVPIPQPQHNFFIRTIDYIHDHILYLNNSKFFAGCIMILLNVGSKFISIQFSRSTEEYLKLSITKQILVFAMAWMGTRDIYAALGLTAVFVILSDHLFNEESSFCVVPHNYRILHKLEAAADTNNDNIVSHDEINAAIAILEKAKREKTSKQYDNLQKMQEKEKQEKQEQQQKRQAYW
;
A
#
# COMPACT_ATOMS: atom_id res chain seq x y z
N MET A 1 37.77 -88.47 -7.95
CA MET A 1 36.59 -88.31 -7.07
C MET A 1 36.21 -86.84 -7.00
N LYS A 2 35.17 -86.42 -7.73
CA LYS A 2 34.70 -85.03 -7.74
C LYS A 2 33.70 -84.85 -6.61
N ASN A 3 34.07 -84.05 -5.62
CA ASN A 3 33.29 -83.79 -4.41
C ASN A 3 32.17 -82.79 -4.75
N THR A 4 30.97 -83.28 -5.03
CA THR A 4 29.79 -82.47 -5.32
C THR A 4 29.18 -81.96 -4.02
N LYS A 5 29.62 -80.77 -3.57
CA LYS A 5 28.88 -80.02 -2.54
C LYS A 5 27.49 -79.68 -3.10
N LYS A 6 26.45 -80.31 -2.56
CA LYS A 6 25.05 -79.86 -2.71
C LYS A 6 24.95 -78.41 -2.25
N LYS A 7 24.76 -77.48 -3.20
CA LYS A 7 24.29 -76.12 -2.90
C LYS A 7 22.85 -76.25 -2.41
N ILE A 8 22.65 -75.99 -1.12
CA ILE A 8 21.32 -75.73 -0.57
C ILE A 8 20.87 -74.39 -1.16
N PRO A 9 19.67 -74.30 -1.77
CA PRO A 9 19.18 -73.03 -2.27
C PRO A 9 18.90 -72.13 -1.06
N VAL A 10 19.67 -71.04 -0.94
CA VAL A 10 19.32 -69.93 -0.05
C VAL A 10 18.05 -69.32 -0.63
N ILE A 11 16.93 -69.55 0.03
CA ILE A 11 15.68 -68.84 -0.23
C ILE A 11 15.97 -67.39 0.15
N VAL A 12 16.22 -66.56 -0.86
CA VAL A 12 16.23 -65.11 -0.69
C VAL A 12 14.76 -64.74 -0.52
N GLU A 13 14.36 -64.52 0.74
CA GLU A 13 13.06 -63.90 1.03
C GLU A 13 13.03 -62.55 0.29
N GLN A 14 12.21 -62.48 -0.75
CA GLN A 14 11.88 -61.20 -1.36
C GLN A 14 11.15 -60.38 -0.30
N PRO A 15 11.46 -59.09 -0.12
CA PRO A 15 10.73 -58.27 0.82
C PRO A 15 9.25 -58.33 0.43
N VAL A 16 8.43 -58.87 1.33
CA VAL A 16 6.98 -58.85 1.22
C VAL A 16 6.60 -57.42 0.89
N ASN A 17 6.04 -57.20 -0.30
CA ASN A 17 5.44 -55.93 -0.66
C ASN A 17 4.16 -55.80 0.16
N VAL A 18 4.32 -55.43 1.43
CA VAL A 18 3.21 -55.06 2.29
C VAL A 18 2.63 -53.80 1.66
N PRO A 19 1.36 -53.80 1.21
CA PRO A 19 0.73 -52.57 0.79
C PRO A 19 0.75 -51.64 1.99
N ILE A 20 1.58 -50.61 1.90
CA ILE A 20 1.66 -49.53 2.87
C ILE A 20 0.23 -48.98 2.97
N PRO A 21 -0.38 -48.92 4.17
CA PRO A 21 -1.72 -48.38 4.31
C PRO A 21 -1.71 -46.97 3.73
N GLN A 22 -2.38 -46.81 2.59
CA GLN A 22 -2.58 -45.51 1.99
C GLN A 22 -3.31 -44.68 3.04
N PRO A 23 -2.75 -43.54 3.49
CA PRO A 23 -3.40 -42.73 4.52
C PRO A 23 -4.83 -42.48 4.06
N GLN A 24 -5.81 -42.70 4.93
CA GLN A 24 -7.20 -42.29 4.68
C GLN A 24 -7.16 -40.85 4.21
N HIS A 25 -7.26 -40.70 2.90
CA HIS A 25 -6.87 -39.48 2.26
C HIS A 25 -8.06 -38.55 2.45
N ASN A 26 -7.95 -37.71 3.48
CA ASN A 26 -8.92 -36.67 3.78
C ASN A 26 -9.06 -35.80 2.54
N PHE A 27 -10.29 -35.50 2.14
CA PHE A 27 -10.61 -34.61 1.02
C PHE A 27 -9.70 -33.35 0.94
N PHE A 28 -9.33 -32.82 2.11
CA PHE A 28 -8.37 -31.72 2.28
C PHE A 28 -6.96 -31.98 1.73
N ILE A 29 -6.39 -33.17 1.87
CA ILE A 29 -5.02 -33.45 1.39
C ILE A 29 -4.98 -33.48 -0.15
N ARG A 30 -6.10 -33.76 -0.82
CA ARG A 30 -6.23 -33.93 -2.29
C ARG A 30 -6.28 -32.56 -2.91
N THR A 31 -6.99 -31.66 -2.23
CA THR A 31 -7.01 -30.24 -2.54
C THR A 31 -5.63 -29.63 -2.32
N ILE A 32 -4.93 -29.93 -1.22
CA ILE A 32 -3.59 -29.40 -0.97
C ILE A 32 -2.56 -29.92 -1.99
N ASP A 33 -2.53 -31.22 -2.29
CA ASP A 33 -1.59 -31.79 -3.27
C ASP A 33 -1.83 -31.23 -4.68
N TYR A 34 -3.10 -31.13 -5.10
CA TYR A 34 -3.48 -30.53 -6.37
C TYR A 34 -3.08 -29.04 -6.46
N ILE A 35 -3.30 -28.28 -5.38
CA ILE A 35 -2.92 -26.88 -5.29
C ILE A 35 -1.40 -26.72 -5.31
N HIS A 36 -0.64 -27.58 -4.61
CA HIS A 36 0.82 -27.51 -4.55
C HIS A 36 1.47 -27.59 -5.94
N ASP A 37 1.04 -28.55 -6.75
CA ASP A 37 1.56 -28.74 -8.12
C ASP A 37 1.22 -27.55 -9.02
N HIS A 38 0.02 -26.99 -8.88
CA HIS A 38 -0.41 -25.83 -9.66
C HIS A 38 0.33 -24.56 -9.23
N ILE A 39 0.58 -24.40 -7.94
CA ILE A 39 1.35 -23.28 -7.38
C ILE A 39 2.80 -23.32 -7.88
N LEU A 40 3.43 -24.50 -7.91
CA LEU A 40 4.80 -24.67 -8.41
C LEU A 40 4.91 -24.34 -9.92
N TYR A 41 3.89 -24.72 -10.69
CA TYR A 41 3.78 -24.36 -12.10
C TYR A 41 3.58 -22.85 -12.31
N LEU A 42 2.73 -22.21 -11.51
CA LEU A 42 2.48 -20.77 -11.56
C LEU A 42 3.74 -19.96 -11.24
N ASN A 43 4.56 -20.43 -10.29
CA ASN A 43 5.78 -19.74 -9.91
C ASN A 43 6.82 -19.65 -11.05
N ASN A 44 6.88 -20.69 -11.88
CA ASN A 44 7.78 -20.74 -13.05
C ASN A 44 7.14 -20.19 -14.34
N SER A 45 5.87 -19.79 -14.29
CA SER A 45 5.15 -19.32 -15.47
C SER A 45 5.50 -17.87 -15.79
N LYS A 46 5.99 -17.64 -17.02
CA LYS A 46 6.27 -16.30 -17.55
C LYS A 46 5.00 -15.43 -17.64
N PHE A 47 3.83 -16.05 -17.79
CA PHE A 47 2.55 -15.34 -17.83
C PHE A 47 2.20 -14.74 -16.48
N PHE A 48 2.39 -15.51 -15.40
CA PHE A 48 2.15 -15.01 -14.05
C PHE A 48 3.09 -13.84 -13.73
N ALA A 49 4.36 -13.94 -14.14
CA ALA A 49 5.31 -12.82 -14.06
C ALA A 49 4.83 -11.56 -14.79
N GLY A 50 4.32 -11.73 -16.02
CA GLY A 50 3.73 -10.62 -16.78
C GLY A 50 2.53 -9.99 -16.09
N CYS A 51 1.63 -10.80 -15.53
CA CYS A 51 0.47 -10.30 -14.78
C CYS A 51 0.88 -9.47 -13.56
N ILE A 52 1.84 -9.95 -12.77
CA ILE A 52 2.34 -9.21 -11.60
C ILE A 52 3.09 -7.93 -12.01
N MET A 53 3.84 -7.95 -13.10
CA MET A 53 4.51 -6.75 -13.65
C MET A 53 3.50 -5.64 -14.03
N ILE A 54 2.38 -6.02 -14.64
CA ILE A 54 1.30 -5.07 -14.97
C ILE A 54 0.60 -4.59 -13.69
N LEU A 55 0.31 -5.50 -12.76
CA LEU A 55 -0.33 -5.18 -11.49
C LEU A 55 0.50 -4.18 -10.68
N LEU A 56 1.83 -4.29 -10.67
CA LEU A 56 2.72 -3.33 -10.01
C LEU A 56 2.72 -1.96 -10.67
N ASN A 57 2.76 -1.91 -12.00
CA ASN A 57 2.69 -0.65 -12.74
C ASN A 57 1.37 0.08 -12.50
N VAL A 58 0.23 -0.62 -12.55
CA VAL A 58 -1.09 -0.03 -12.23
C VAL A 58 -1.18 0.29 -10.74
N GLY A 59 -0.68 -0.60 -9.89
CA GLY A 59 -0.66 -0.47 -8.43
C GLY A 59 0.04 0.80 -7.95
N SER A 60 1.14 1.21 -8.60
CA SER A 60 1.86 2.45 -8.26
C SER A 60 0.98 3.69 -8.32
N LYS A 61 0.08 3.77 -9.31
CA LYS A 61 -0.89 4.86 -9.46
C LYS A 61 -2.03 4.75 -8.45
N PHE A 62 -2.45 3.52 -8.12
CA PHE A 62 -3.49 3.27 -7.12
C PHE A 62 -3.06 3.61 -5.68
N ILE A 63 -1.78 3.43 -5.33
CA ILE A 63 -1.23 3.86 -4.04
C ILE A 63 -1.37 5.38 -3.85
N SER A 64 -1.19 6.17 -4.92
CA SER A 64 -1.26 7.64 -4.88
C SER A 64 -2.69 8.20 -4.90
N ILE A 65 -3.70 7.42 -5.32
CA ILE A 65 -5.10 7.89 -5.49
C ILE A 65 -5.95 7.68 -4.22
N GLN A 66 -5.33 7.30 -3.10
CA GLN A 66 -5.90 7.11 -1.76
C GLN A 66 -6.57 8.36 -1.12
N PHE A 67 -6.89 9.39 -1.91
CA PHE A 67 -7.64 10.59 -1.49
C PHE A 67 -8.91 10.86 -2.29
N SER A 68 -9.22 10.08 -3.35
CA SER A 68 -10.46 10.30 -4.09
C SER A 68 -11.63 9.53 -3.47
N ARG A 69 -12.47 10.24 -2.71
CA ARG A 69 -13.72 9.80 -2.07
C ARG A 69 -14.69 9.00 -2.94
N SER A 70 -14.50 8.89 -4.26
CA SER A 70 -15.46 8.28 -5.19
C SER A 70 -15.48 6.75 -5.21
N THR A 71 -14.72 6.05 -4.36
CA THR A 71 -14.95 4.60 -4.18
C THR A 71 -14.92 4.14 -2.75
N GLU A 72 -15.92 4.61 -2.02
CA GLU A 72 -16.41 4.03 -0.77
C GLU A 72 -16.63 2.49 -0.87
N GLU A 73 -16.74 1.98 -2.11
CA GLU A 73 -17.18 0.63 -2.48
C GLU A 73 -16.13 -0.25 -3.18
N TYR A 74 -14.88 0.21 -3.39
CA TYR A 74 -13.80 -0.71 -3.84
C TYR A 74 -13.32 -1.55 -2.64
N LEU A 75 -14.19 -2.46 -2.20
CA LEU A 75 -14.09 -3.47 -1.15
C LEU A 75 -12.74 -3.60 -0.42
N LYS A 76 -12.64 -2.81 0.65
CA LYS A 76 -11.59 -2.78 1.68
C LYS A 76 -10.23 -2.41 1.11
N LEU A 77 -9.88 -1.14 1.29
CA LEU A 77 -8.56 -0.57 1.09
C LEU A 77 -7.41 -1.46 1.60
N SER A 78 -7.64 -2.30 2.61
CA SER A 78 -6.69 -3.31 3.10
C SER A 78 -6.42 -4.45 2.11
N ILE A 79 -7.43 -5.01 1.42
CA ILE A 79 -7.24 -6.14 0.50
C ILE A 79 -6.40 -5.72 -0.71
N THR A 80 -6.72 -4.55 -1.29
CA THR A 80 -5.94 -4.01 -2.42
C THR A 80 -4.49 -3.73 -2.00
N LYS A 81 -4.25 -3.17 -0.81
CA LYS A 81 -2.90 -2.97 -0.26
C LYS A 81 -2.17 -4.30 -0.07
N GLN A 82 -2.84 -5.34 0.44
CA GLN A 82 -2.29 -6.67 0.64
C GLN A 82 -1.88 -7.35 -0.68
N ILE A 83 -2.72 -7.27 -1.72
CA ILE A 83 -2.41 -7.80 -3.06
C ILE A 83 -1.19 -7.08 -3.65
N LEU A 84 -1.06 -5.78 -3.39
CA LEU A 84 0.05 -4.97 -3.89
C LEU A 84 1.37 -5.30 -3.19
N VAL A 85 1.35 -5.48 -1.87
CA VAL A 85 2.50 -5.96 -1.08
C VAL A 85 2.90 -7.36 -1.50
N PHE A 86 1.91 -8.24 -1.73
CA PHE A 86 2.14 -9.58 -2.25
C PHE A 86 2.82 -9.56 -3.62
N ALA A 87 2.35 -8.71 -4.53
CA ALA A 87 2.96 -8.54 -5.85
C ALA A 87 4.42 -8.04 -5.76
N MET A 88 4.73 -7.11 -4.85
CA MET A 88 6.10 -6.65 -4.61
C MET A 88 6.98 -7.74 -4.02
N ALA A 89 6.47 -8.48 -3.04
CA ALA A 89 7.16 -9.59 -2.41
C ALA A 89 7.48 -10.70 -3.42
N TRP A 90 6.50 -11.11 -4.23
CA TRP A 90 6.69 -12.13 -5.26
C TRP A 90 7.64 -11.68 -6.38
N MET A 91 7.63 -10.39 -6.77
CA MET A 91 8.61 -9.87 -7.73
C MET A 91 10.05 -9.98 -7.20
N GLY A 92 10.25 -9.78 -5.89
CA GLY A 92 11.57 -9.89 -5.25
C GLY A 92 12.01 -11.33 -4.99
N THR A 93 11.10 -12.22 -4.58
CA THR A 93 11.43 -13.60 -4.20
C THR A 93 11.31 -14.60 -5.34
N ARG A 94 10.46 -14.35 -6.34
CA ARG A 94 10.01 -15.33 -7.35
C ARG A 94 9.59 -16.67 -6.72
N ASP A 95 8.99 -16.59 -5.53
CA ASP A 95 8.40 -17.73 -4.82
C ASP A 95 7.13 -17.27 -4.11
N ILE A 96 6.02 -17.90 -4.46
CA ILE A 96 4.67 -17.62 -3.95
C ILE A 96 4.49 -18.01 -2.48
N TYR A 97 5.14 -19.06 -1.98
CA TYR A 97 5.11 -19.41 -0.55
C TYR A 97 5.86 -18.36 0.26
N ALA A 98 7.04 -17.96 -0.20
CA ALA A 98 7.81 -16.90 0.43
C ALA A 98 7.07 -15.56 0.38
N ALA A 99 6.42 -15.23 -0.74
CA ALA A 99 5.66 -14.00 -0.91
C ALA A 99 4.42 -13.93 -0.02
N LEU A 100 3.67 -15.04 0.12
CA LEU A 100 2.53 -15.12 1.04
C LEU A 100 2.98 -15.01 2.50
N GLY A 101 4.05 -15.69 2.90
CA GLY A 101 4.62 -15.59 4.24
C GLY A 101 5.09 -14.17 4.56
N LEU A 102 5.81 -13.54 3.64
CA LEU A 102 6.28 -12.16 3.81
C LEU A 102 5.12 -11.16 3.86
N THR A 103 4.10 -11.35 3.04
CA THR A 103 2.89 -10.51 3.07
C THR A 103 2.12 -10.69 4.37
N ALA A 104 1.96 -11.92 4.85
CA ALA A 104 1.28 -12.18 6.12
C ALA A 104 2.01 -11.54 7.31
N VAL A 105 3.35 -11.69 7.37
CA VAL A 105 4.17 -11.02 8.38
C VAL A 105 4.06 -9.51 8.25
N PHE A 106 4.13 -8.96 7.03
CA PHE A 106 3.98 -7.53 6.78
C PHE A 106 2.61 -7.01 7.21
N VAL A 107 1.53 -7.75 6.96
CA VAL A 107 0.17 -7.36 7.35
C VAL A 107 -0.01 -7.39 8.85
N ILE A 108 0.45 -8.45 9.51
CA ILE A 108 0.41 -8.54 10.97
C ILE A 108 1.25 -7.42 11.59
N LEU A 109 2.46 -7.18 11.08
CA LEU A 109 3.25 -6.04 11.51
C LEU A 109 2.52 -4.73 11.19
N SER A 110 1.96 -4.52 10.00
CA SER A 110 1.28 -3.26 9.69
C SER A 110 0.05 -3.02 10.57
N ASP A 111 -0.72 -4.06 10.84
CA ASP A 111 -1.95 -4.00 11.66
C ASP A 111 -1.67 -4.02 13.17
N HIS A 112 -0.44 -4.30 13.61
CA HIS A 112 -0.07 -4.36 15.03
C HIS A 112 1.04 -3.37 15.44
N LEU A 113 1.86 -2.92 14.49
CA LEU A 113 2.96 -1.96 14.63
C LEU A 113 2.51 -0.52 14.31
N PHE A 114 1.45 -0.34 13.51
CA PHE A 114 0.86 0.97 13.16
C PHE A 114 -0.59 1.16 13.63
N ASN A 115 -1.09 0.29 14.50
CA ASN A 115 -2.43 0.42 15.06
C ASN A 115 -2.43 1.36 16.27
N GLU A 116 -3.23 2.43 16.19
CA GLU A 116 -3.39 3.47 17.23
C GLU A 116 -4.02 2.96 18.55
N GLU A 117 -4.37 1.68 18.66
CA GLU A 117 -4.98 1.04 19.84
C GLU A 117 -4.09 -0.04 20.52
N SER A 118 -2.82 -0.21 20.12
CA SER A 118 -1.91 -1.15 20.81
C SER A 118 -0.64 -0.48 21.31
N SER A 119 -0.23 -0.85 22.52
CA SER A 119 0.86 -0.29 23.35
C SER A 119 2.27 -0.34 22.73
N PHE A 120 2.42 -0.81 21.49
CA PHE A 120 3.66 -0.83 20.72
C PHE A 120 3.62 0.21 19.60
N CYS A 121 3.49 1.48 19.98
CA CYS A 121 3.86 2.60 19.13
C CYS A 121 5.34 2.47 18.72
N VAL A 122 5.63 1.91 17.54
CA VAL A 122 6.92 2.08 16.84
C VAL A 122 6.88 3.35 15.98
N VAL A 123 6.20 4.38 16.47
CA VAL A 123 6.58 5.75 16.18
C VAL A 123 7.29 6.26 17.43
N PRO A 124 8.65 6.21 17.44
CA PRO A 124 9.40 6.94 18.45
C PRO A 124 8.95 8.40 18.40
N HIS A 125 8.70 9.00 19.57
CA HIS A 125 8.30 10.40 19.72
C HIS A 125 9.19 11.39 18.94
N ASN A 126 10.44 10.99 18.67
CA ASN A 126 11.46 11.78 17.98
C ASN A 126 11.21 12.03 16.48
N TYR A 127 10.23 11.37 15.84
CA TYR A 127 9.91 11.56 14.42
C TYR A 127 8.45 11.88 14.15
N ARG A 128 7.66 12.21 15.19
CA ARG A 128 6.42 12.94 14.93
C ARG A 128 6.86 14.24 14.27
N ILE A 129 6.29 14.51 13.11
CA ILE A 129 6.43 15.76 12.35
C ILE A 129 6.24 17.00 13.27
N LEU A 130 5.60 16.79 14.43
CA LEU A 130 5.56 17.65 15.61
C LEU A 130 6.92 18.24 16.03
N HIS A 131 8.02 17.48 16.14
CA HIS A 131 9.31 18.03 16.62
C HIS A 131 9.94 19.04 15.64
N LYS A 132 9.64 18.90 14.33
CA LYS A 132 10.05 19.88 13.31
C LYS A 132 9.11 21.08 13.24
N LEU A 133 7.85 20.93 13.65
CA LEU A 133 6.93 22.05 13.82
C LEU A 133 7.21 22.81 15.12
N GLU A 134 7.51 22.10 16.20
CA GLU A 134 7.93 22.62 17.49
C GLU A 134 9.20 23.43 17.30
N ALA A 135 10.28 22.88 16.73
CA ALA A 135 11.48 23.68 16.45
C ALA A 135 11.31 24.86 15.47
N ALA A 136 10.21 24.92 14.71
CA ALA A 136 9.89 26.03 13.81
C ALA A 136 8.90 27.04 14.41
N ALA A 137 8.16 26.66 15.45
CA ALA A 137 7.19 27.47 16.18
C ALA A 137 7.71 27.93 17.56
N ASP A 138 8.69 27.20 18.09
CA ASP A 138 9.43 27.44 19.32
C ASP A 138 10.40 28.60 19.05
N THR A 139 10.04 29.76 19.57
CA THR A 139 10.84 30.98 19.42
C THR A 139 11.96 31.04 20.47
N ASN A 140 11.91 30.19 21.51
CA ASN A 140 12.77 30.20 22.68
C ASN A 140 13.65 28.95 22.86
N ASN A 141 13.64 28.00 21.91
CA ASN A 141 14.39 26.74 21.91
C ASN A 141 14.25 25.90 23.20
N ASP A 142 13.09 25.95 23.86
CA ASP A 142 12.85 25.20 25.09
C ASP A 142 12.18 23.83 24.87
N ASN A 143 11.91 23.45 23.60
CA ASN A 143 11.24 22.20 23.21
C ASN A 143 9.85 22.03 23.84
N ILE A 144 9.16 23.13 24.19
CA ILE A 144 7.79 23.08 24.71
C ILE A 144 6.96 24.20 24.07
N VAL A 145 6.04 23.83 23.18
CA VAL A 145 5.10 24.82 22.60
C VAL A 145 4.16 25.38 23.68
N SER A 146 4.38 26.64 24.07
CA SER A 146 3.55 27.33 25.06
C SER A 146 2.23 27.84 24.48
N HIS A 147 1.20 28.03 25.32
CA HIS A 147 -0.08 28.60 24.90
C HIS A 147 0.07 29.99 24.26
N ASP A 148 1.09 30.76 24.66
CA ASP A 148 1.36 32.08 24.08
C ASP A 148 1.88 31.99 22.65
N GLU A 149 2.70 30.99 22.33
CA GLU A 149 3.21 30.76 20.97
C GLU A 149 2.12 30.27 20.04
N ILE A 150 1.22 29.42 20.54
CA ILE A 150 0.02 28.98 19.82
C ILE A 150 -0.87 30.19 19.50
N ASN A 151 -1.10 31.08 20.46
CA ASN A 151 -1.89 32.28 20.26
C ASN A 151 -1.24 33.25 19.26
N ALA A 152 0.09 33.39 19.30
CA ALA A 152 0.83 34.19 18.33
C ALA A 152 0.72 33.61 16.91
N ALA A 153 0.86 32.28 16.76
CA ALA A 153 0.70 31.59 15.49
C ALA A 153 -0.72 31.72 14.92
N ILE A 154 -1.74 31.60 15.78
CA ILE A 154 -3.15 31.82 15.41
C ILE A 154 -3.34 33.28 14.94
N ALA A 155 -2.79 34.26 15.64
CA ALA A 155 -2.89 35.67 15.24
C ALA A 155 -2.24 35.94 13.87
N ILE A 156 -1.08 35.35 13.59
CA ILE A 156 -0.41 35.43 12.28
C ILE A 156 -1.28 34.78 11.19
N LEU A 157 -1.83 33.59 11.46
CA LEU A 157 -2.70 32.88 10.53
C LEU A 157 -3.97 33.67 10.21
N GLU A 158 -4.60 34.28 11.23
CA GLU A 158 -5.77 35.13 11.04
C GLU A 158 -5.45 36.38 10.22
N LYS A 159 -4.29 37.01 10.46
CA LYS A 159 -3.83 38.15 9.66
C LYS A 159 -3.64 37.75 8.19
N ALA A 160 -2.94 36.64 7.94
CA ALA A 160 -2.72 36.14 6.58
C ALA A 160 -4.05 35.80 5.85
N LYS A 161 -5.02 35.21 6.57
CA LYS A 161 -6.35 34.91 6.04
C LYS A 161 -7.10 36.20 5.67
N ARG A 162 -7.08 37.21 6.54
CA ARG A 162 -7.70 38.52 6.28
C ARG A 162 -7.07 39.18 5.05
N GLU A 163 -5.75 39.20 4.94
CA GLU A 163 -5.05 39.77 3.78
C GLU A 163 -5.40 39.07 2.46
N LYS A 164 -5.52 37.73 2.45
CA LYS A 164 -5.92 36.98 1.26
C LYS A 164 -7.35 37.35 0.83
N THR A 165 -8.26 37.44 1.79
CA THR A 165 -9.64 37.83 1.55
C THR A 165 -9.74 39.28 1.05
N SER A 166 -9.03 40.23 1.66
CA SER A 166 -8.98 41.63 1.20
C SER A 166 -8.45 41.74 -0.23
N LYS A 167 -7.34 41.06 -0.54
CA LYS A 167 -6.80 41.02 -1.92
C LYS A 167 -7.80 40.43 -2.92
N GLN A 168 -8.59 39.44 -2.51
CA GLN A 168 -9.61 38.84 -3.34
C GLN A 168 -10.75 39.82 -3.64
N TYR A 169 -11.19 40.61 -2.65
CA TYR A 169 -12.18 41.67 -2.86
C TYR A 169 -11.64 42.79 -3.75
N ASP A 170 -10.40 43.25 -3.54
CA ASP A 170 -9.77 44.28 -4.37
C ASP A 170 -9.64 43.83 -5.83
N ASN A 171 -9.27 42.58 -6.07
CA ASN A 171 -9.21 42.01 -7.41
C ASN A 171 -10.59 41.92 -8.06
N LEU A 172 -11.62 41.58 -7.29
CA LEU A 172 -13.00 41.51 -7.80
C LEU A 172 -13.51 42.91 -8.21
N GLN A 173 -13.25 43.95 -7.40
CA GLN A 173 -13.62 45.32 -7.75
C GLN A 173 -12.93 45.79 -9.03
N LYS A 174 -11.62 45.54 -9.17
CA LYS A 174 -10.87 45.86 -10.39
C LYS A 174 -11.42 45.15 -11.62
N MET A 175 -11.89 43.91 -11.49
CA MET A 175 -12.54 43.19 -12.60
C MET A 175 -13.88 43.83 -12.98
N GLN A 176 -14.72 44.20 -11.99
CA GLN A 176 -15.99 44.87 -12.26
C GLN A 176 -15.81 46.25 -12.91
N GLU A 177 -14.78 47.00 -12.52
CA GLU A 177 -14.46 48.29 -13.14
C GLU A 177 -14.02 48.12 -14.59
N LYS A 178 -13.15 47.15 -14.88
CA LYS A 178 -12.76 46.80 -16.25
C LYS A 178 -13.95 46.39 -17.10
N GLU A 179 -14.83 45.53 -16.60
CA GLU A 179 -16.05 45.13 -17.31
C GLU A 179 -16.97 46.32 -17.62
N LYS A 180 -17.08 47.29 -16.71
CA LYS A 180 -17.86 48.52 -16.93
C LYS A 180 -17.21 49.38 -18.02
N GLN A 181 -15.90 49.55 -18.00
CA GLN A 181 -15.15 50.30 -19.02
C GLN A 181 -15.28 49.63 -20.39
N GLU A 182 -15.12 48.31 -20.48
CA GLU A 182 -15.29 47.55 -21.73
C GLU A 182 -16.70 47.69 -22.30
N LYS A 183 -17.73 47.61 -21.45
CA LYS A 183 -19.13 47.82 -21.88
C LYS A 183 -19.37 49.23 -22.40
N GLN A 184 -18.79 50.25 -21.77
CA GLN A 184 -18.87 51.65 -22.22
C GLN A 184 -18.16 51.84 -23.55
N GLU A 185 -16.93 51.33 -23.69
CA GLU A 185 -16.17 51.39 -24.95
C GLU A 185 -16.92 50.70 -26.08
N GLN A 186 -17.52 49.53 -25.80
CA GLN A 186 -18.32 48.79 -26.78
C GLN A 186 -19.63 49.50 -27.14
N GLN A 187 -20.23 50.24 -26.21
CA GLN A 187 -21.38 51.12 -26.52
C GLN A 187 -20.98 52.29 -27.40
N GLN A 188 -19.86 52.96 -27.11
CA GLN A 188 -19.35 54.06 -27.94
C GLN A 188 -19.00 53.59 -29.36
N LYS A 189 -18.32 52.44 -29.49
CA LYS A 189 -18.05 51.84 -30.82
C LYS A 189 -19.33 51.56 -31.58
N ARG A 190 -20.37 51.03 -30.91
CA ARG A 190 -21.68 50.81 -31.56
C ARG A 190 -22.32 52.11 -32.02
N GLN A 191 -22.22 53.20 -31.25
CA GLN A 191 -22.76 54.51 -31.65
C GLN A 191 -21.98 55.14 -32.81
N ALA A 192 -20.69 54.85 -32.97
CA ALA A 192 -19.86 55.39 -34.06
C ALA A 192 -20.05 54.69 -35.43
N TYR A 193 -20.72 53.53 -35.46
CA TYR A 193 -20.98 52.75 -36.69
C TYR A 193 -22.39 52.96 -37.28
N TRP A 194 -23.22 53.80 -36.64
CA TRP A 194 -24.50 54.30 -37.17
C TRP A 194 -24.33 55.74 -37.66
#